data_AF-A0A2K5KG33-F1
#
_entry.id   AF-A0A2K5KG33-F1
#
_cell.length_a   1.000
_cell.length_b   1.000
_cell.length_c   1.000
_cell.angle_alpha   90.00
_cell.angle_beta   90.00
_cell.angle_gamma   90.00
#
_symmetry.space_group_name_H-M   'P 1'
#
loop_
_entity.id
_entity.type
_entity.pdbx_description
1 polymer ?
#
loop_
_entity_poly.entity_id
_entity_poly.type
_entity_poly.pdbx_seq_one_letter_code
_entity_poly.pdbx_strand_id
1 'polypeptide(L)' 'AVVVSSGEEQRYTCHVQHEGLPEPLNLRWGGKGGSYSQAVSSDSAQGSD' A
#
# COMPACT_ATOMS: atom_id res chain seq x y z
N ALA A 1 -11.72 -1.85 16.87
CA ALA A 1 -11.76 -2.24 15.44
C ALA A 1 -12.98 -1.59 14.80
N VAL A 2 -12.88 -1.10 13.58
CA VAL A 2 -14.02 -0.60 12.81
C VAL A 2 -14.50 -1.73 11.92
N VAL A 3 -15.77 -2.09 12.02
CA VAL A 3 -16.40 -3.07 11.14
C VAL A 3 -16.98 -2.33 9.95
N VAL A 4 -16.61 -2.75 8.75
CA VAL A 4 -17.13 -2.19 7.49
C VAL A 4 -17.80 -3.30 6.70
N SER A 5 -18.97 -3.03 6.15
CA SER A 5 -19.70 -3.99 5.32
C SER A 5 -19.05 -4.14 3.94
N SER A 6 -19.09 -5.36 3.40
CA SER A 6 -18.60 -5.67 2.05
C SER A 6 -19.29 -4.79 1.00
N GLY A 7 -18.52 -4.05 0.22
CA GLY A 7 -18.99 -3.13 -0.82
C GLY A 7 -19.15 -1.68 -0.36
N GLU A 8 -19.02 -1.40 0.93
CA GLU A 8 -19.06 -0.03 1.47
C GLU A 8 -17.66 0.55 1.67
N GLU A 9 -16.59 -0.25 1.56
CA GLU A 9 -15.22 0.12 1.93
C GLU A 9 -14.68 1.32 1.15
N GLN A 10 -15.09 1.49 -0.11
CA GLN A 10 -14.67 2.61 -0.95
C GLN A 10 -15.22 3.97 -0.49
N ARG A 11 -16.23 3.98 0.39
CA ARG A 11 -16.75 5.20 1.02
C ARG A 11 -15.97 5.59 2.27
N TYR A 12 -15.08 4.72 2.75
CA TYR A 12 -14.28 4.99 3.92
C TYR A 12 -12.88 5.43 3.50
N THR A 13 -12.46 6.53 4.13
CA THR A 13 -11.11 7.07 4.03
C THR A 13 -10.51 7.08 5.43
N CYS A 14 -9.29 6.60 5.57
CA CYS A 14 -8.51 6.74 6.80
C CYS A 14 -7.70 8.03 6.71
N HIS A 15 -7.84 8.90 7.71
CA HIS A 15 -7.06 10.13 7.82
C HIS A 15 -5.97 9.92 8.87
N VAL A 16 -4.72 10.04 8.46
CA VAL A 16 -3.56 9.88 9.34
C VAL A 16 -2.92 11.25 9.55
N GLN A 17 -2.93 11.72 10.79
CA GLN A 17 -2.15 12.88 11.22
C GLN A 17 -0.79 12.39 11.73
N HIS A 18 0.29 13.00 11.25
CA HIS A 18 1.64 12.73 11.70
C HIS A 18 2.41 14.04 11.72
N GLU A 19 3.14 14.32 12.80
CA GLU A 19 3.84 15.59 13.04
C GLU A 19 4.84 15.97 11.93
N GLY A 20 5.33 15.00 11.17
CA GLY A 20 6.23 15.23 10.04
C GLY A 20 5.55 15.64 8.73
N LEU A 21 4.22 15.68 8.68
CA LEU A 21 3.47 16.06 7.48
C LEU A 21 2.78 17.41 7.68
N PRO A 22 2.91 18.36 6.73
CA PRO A 22 2.22 19.64 6.80
C PRO A 22 0.69 19.50 6.65
N GLU A 23 0.22 18.38 6.06
CA GLU A 23 -1.19 18.06 5.90
C GLU A 23 -1.47 16.57 6.24
N PRO A 24 -2.70 16.23 6.64
CA PRO A 24 -3.07 14.84 6.93
C PRO A 24 -3.05 13.94 5.70
N LEU A 25 -2.58 12.71 5.86
CA LEU A 25 -2.59 11.71 4.80
C LEU A 25 -3.96 11.04 4.69
N ASN A 26 -4.55 11.08 3.49
CA ASN A 26 -5.83 10.45 3.18
C ASN A 26 -5.59 9.10 2.48
N LEU A 27 -5.88 8.01 3.17
CA LEU A 27 -5.76 6.64 2.66
C LEU A 27 -7.14 6.10 2.28
N ARG A 28 -7.33 5.74 1.01
CA ARG A 28 -8.53 5.05 0.55
C ARG A 28 -8.31 3.53 0.56
N TRP A 29 -9.38 2.78 0.78
CA TRP A 29 -9.34 1.32 0.69
C TRP A 29 -8.82 0.86 -0.69
N GLY A 30 -7.84 -0.05 -0.68
CA GLY A 30 -7.07 -0.46 -1.86
C GLY A 30 -7.96 -0.99 -2.99
N GLY A 31 -8.00 -0.25 -4.11
CA GLY A 31 -8.36 -0.79 -5.42
C GLY A 31 -7.14 -1.45 -6.08
N LYS A 32 -7.37 -2.43 -6.97
CA LYS A 32 -6.34 -3.11 -7.79
C LYS A 32 -5.17 -2.18 -8.14
N GLY A 33 -4.03 -2.29 -7.45
CA GLY A 33 -2.88 -1.45 -7.76
C GLY A 33 -2.06 -0.93 -6.58
N GLY A 34 -2.04 -1.61 -5.43
CA GLY A 34 -0.84 -1.55 -4.62
C GLY A 34 0.30 -2.17 -5.43
N SER A 35 1.09 -1.35 -6.12
CA SER A 35 2.35 -1.81 -6.73
C SER A 35 3.30 -2.12 -5.59
N TYR A 36 3.28 -3.36 -5.10
CA TYR A 36 4.46 -3.89 -4.45
C TYR A 36 5.52 -3.91 -5.55
N SER A 37 6.53 -3.05 -5.46
CA SER A 37 7.70 -3.18 -6.31
C SER A 37 8.26 -4.57 -6.03
N GLN A 38 7.99 -5.51 -6.93
CA GLN A 38 8.50 -6.85 -6.86
C GLN A 38 9.99 -6.70 -7.12
N ALA A 39 10.77 -6.54 -6.05
CA ALA A 39 12.21 -6.52 -6.12
C ALA A 39 12.64 -7.88 -6.66
N VAL A 40 12.88 -7.94 -7.97
CA VAL A 40 13.54 -9.08 -8.59
C VAL A 40 14.93 -9.13 -7.97
N SER A 41 15.12 -10.05 -7.03
CA SER A 41 16.45 -10.41 -6.60
C SER A 41 17.06 -11.17 -7.78
N SER A 42 17.89 -10.50 -8.56
CA SER A 42 18.71 -11.16 -9.58
C SER A 42 19.72 -12.04 -8.83
N ASP A 43 19.37 -13.30 -8.60
CA ASP A 43 20.35 -14.30 -8.19
C ASP A 43 21.28 -14.55 -9.39
N SER A 44 22.45 -13.93 -9.36
CA SER A 44 23.50 -14.17 -10.35
C SER A 44 24.18 -15.51 -10.07
N ALA A 45 23.52 -16.59 -10.46
CA ALA A 45 24.16 -17.89 -10.62
C ALA A 45 24.30 -18.21 -12.11
N GLN A 46 25.42 -17.81 -12.70
CA GLN A 46 26.03 -18.59 -13.78
C GLN A 46 27.50 -18.22 -13.91
N GLY A 47 28.34 -19.01 -13.26
CA GLY A 47 29.71 -19.20 -13.70
C GLY A 47 29.70 -19.94 -15.03
N SER A 48 30.57 -19.52 -15.94
CA SER A 48 31.00 -20.29 -17.11
C SER A 48 32.49 -20.00 -17.26
N ASP A 49 33.24 -21.11 -17.27
CA ASP A 49 34.71 -21.31 -17.37
C ASP A 49 35.55 -20.16 -17.96
#